data_AF-A0A6H1RD06-F1
#
_entry.id   AF-A0A6H1RD06-F1
#
_cell.length_a   1.000
_cell.length_b   1.000
_cell.length_c   1.000
_cell.angle_alpha   90.00
_cell.angle_beta   90.00
_cell.angle_gamma   90.00
#
_symmetry.space_group_name_H-M   'P 1'
#
loop_
_entity.id
_entity.type
_entity.pdbx_description
1 polymer ?
#
loop_
_entity_poly.entity_id
_entity_poly.type
_entity_poly.pdbx_seq_one_letter_code
_entity_poly.pdbx_strand_id
1 'polypeptide(L)'
;MLQTEEYASATTSSTPRVRQDHSERFVSFRMARTRRLSDAERPFHLHAVVTEAALRLRAGEVKLQSNQLQHLVDMAKRPTVTIQIVRPEDCLHTALTGQFIVLDSDNVRSIAYAELHDGAIYIHDSEQIPSYTMTAESLQRVALTHSSRSR
;
A
#
# COMPACT_ATOMS: atom_id res chain seq x y z
N MET A 1 -1.85 -4.60 0.74
CA MET A 1 -0.57 -5.35 0.67
C MET A 1 0.35 -4.69 1.67
N LEU A 2 1.23 -5.43 2.36
CA LEU A 2 2.10 -4.97 3.46
C LEU A 2 1.48 -4.94 4.88
N GLN A 3 0.26 -5.45 5.09
CA GLN A 3 -0.32 -5.57 6.44
C GLN A 3 -0.16 -6.99 6.97
N THR A 4 0.03 -7.14 8.28
CA THR A 4 -0.20 -8.43 8.96
C THR A 4 -1.68 -8.75 8.98
N GLU A 5 -2.03 -10.01 9.23
CA GLU A 5 -3.41 -10.45 9.33
C GLU A 5 -4.14 -9.77 10.48
N GLU A 6 -3.49 -9.65 11.64
CA GLU A 6 -4.05 -9.00 12.83
C GLU A 6 -4.28 -7.50 12.58
N TYR A 7 -3.35 -6.82 11.92
CA TYR A 7 -3.50 -5.40 11.61
C TYR A 7 -4.60 -5.18 10.56
N ALA A 8 -4.66 -6.04 9.54
CA ALA A 8 -5.75 -6.02 8.57
C ALA A 8 -7.10 -6.29 9.23
N SER A 9 -7.18 -7.23 10.18
CA SER A 9 -8.40 -7.54 10.93
C SER A 9 -8.85 -6.34 11.78
N ALA A 10 -7.95 -5.74 12.56
CA ALA A 10 -8.27 -4.59 13.40
C ALA A 10 -8.74 -3.38 12.58
N THR A 11 -8.07 -3.07 11.47
CA THR A 11 -8.49 -1.97 10.59
C THR A 11 -9.82 -2.26 9.90
N THR A 12 -10.08 -3.52 9.52
CA THR A 12 -11.34 -3.94 8.89
C THR A 12 -12.52 -3.90 9.88
N SER A 13 -12.31 -4.31 11.13
CA SER A 13 -13.36 -4.30 12.16
C SER A 13 -13.65 -2.89 12.70
N SER A 14 -12.69 -1.97 12.60
CA SER A 14 -12.86 -0.56 13.01
C SER A 14 -13.72 0.28 12.04
N THR A 15 -14.04 -0.24 10.85
CA THR A 15 -14.86 0.49 9.88
C THR A 15 -16.32 0.02 9.92
N PRO A 16 -17.31 0.93 9.97
CA PRO A 16 -18.72 0.55 9.90
C PRO A 16 -19.12 0.00 8.53
N ARG A 17 -18.24 0.06 7.52
CA ARG A 17 -18.51 -0.39 6.15
C ARG A 17 -18.48 -1.89 5.97
N VAL A 18 -17.64 -2.55 6.76
CA VAL A 18 -17.52 -4.00 6.67
C VAL A 18 -18.40 -4.56 7.75
N ARG A 19 -19.54 -5.11 7.33
CA ARG A 19 -20.38 -5.89 8.24
C ARG A 19 -19.51 -6.97 8.87
N GLN A 20 -19.70 -7.23 10.17
CA GLN A 20 -18.82 -8.13 10.92
C GLN A 20 -18.74 -9.53 10.29
N ASP A 21 -19.85 -10.02 9.72
CA ASP A 21 -19.97 -11.29 8.97
C ASP A 21 -19.18 -11.33 7.65
N HIS A 22 -18.69 -10.20 7.14
CA HIS A 22 -17.84 -10.11 5.96
C HIS A 22 -16.37 -9.79 6.26
N SER A 23 -16.04 -9.47 7.52
CA SER A 23 -14.68 -9.05 7.91
C SER A 23 -13.61 -10.07 7.53
N GLU A 24 -13.82 -11.35 7.83
CA GLU A 24 -12.92 -12.45 7.49
C GLU A 24 -12.67 -12.55 5.97
N ARG A 25 -13.71 -12.30 5.17
CA ARG A 25 -13.60 -12.31 3.71
C ARG A 25 -12.72 -11.15 3.21
N PHE A 26 -12.86 -9.95 3.76
CA PHE A 26 -12.00 -8.82 3.39
C PHE A 26 -10.54 -9.04 3.83
N VAL A 27 -10.33 -9.55 5.04
CA VAL A 27 -9.00 -9.88 5.55
C VAL A 27 -8.35 -10.96 4.68
N SER A 28 -9.06 -12.03 4.35
CA SER A 28 -8.54 -13.10 3.49
C SER A 28 -8.17 -12.59 2.08
N PHE A 29 -8.94 -11.68 1.48
CA PHE A 29 -8.55 -11.03 0.23
C PHE A 29 -7.28 -10.18 0.36
N ARG A 30 -7.16 -9.39 1.44
CA ARG A 30 -5.95 -8.61 1.74
C ARG A 30 -4.73 -9.53 1.88
N MET A 31 -4.89 -10.66 2.58
CA MET A 31 -3.83 -11.65 2.80
C MET A 31 -3.46 -12.42 1.53
N ALA A 32 -4.45 -12.75 0.69
CA ALA A 32 -4.19 -13.35 -0.62
C ALA A 32 -3.30 -12.46 -1.50
N ARG A 33 -3.56 -11.13 -1.49
CA ARG A 33 -2.69 -10.18 -2.17
C ARG A 33 -1.29 -10.14 -1.55
N THR A 34 -1.17 -10.05 -0.22
CA THR A 34 0.14 -10.06 0.46
C THR A 34 0.96 -11.31 0.13
N ARG A 35 0.33 -12.49 0.03
CA ARG A 35 1.01 -13.75 -0.36
C ARG A 35 1.67 -13.69 -1.74
N ARG A 36 1.14 -12.91 -2.69
CA ARG A 36 1.76 -12.73 -4.01
C ARG A 36 3.15 -12.08 -3.96
N LEU A 37 3.47 -11.33 -2.91
CA LEU A 37 4.81 -10.78 -2.69
C LEU A 37 5.86 -11.83 -2.28
N SER A 38 5.41 -13.06 -1.98
CA SER A 38 6.27 -14.18 -1.61
C SER A 38 6.34 -15.25 -2.68
N ASP A 39 5.72 -15.03 -3.84
CA ASP A 39 5.74 -15.96 -4.96
C ASP A 39 7.09 -15.85 -5.69
N ALA A 40 7.97 -16.84 -5.47
CA ALA A 40 9.30 -16.87 -6.06
C ALA A 40 9.27 -17.23 -7.56
N GLU A 41 8.26 -17.99 -8.00
CA GLU A 41 8.12 -18.43 -9.39
C GLU A 41 7.55 -17.32 -10.28
N ARG A 42 6.75 -16.42 -9.69
CA ARG A 42 6.15 -15.27 -10.39
C ARG A 42 6.37 -13.99 -9.57
N PRO A 43 7.60 -13.44 -9.58
CA PRO A 43 7.95 -12.31 -8.74
C PRO A 43 7.05 -11.11 -9.07
N PHE A 44 6.48 -10.52 -8.01
CA PHE A 44 5.69 -9.31 -8.10
C PHE A 44 6.47 -8.17 -7.44
N HIS A 45 6.85 -7.17 -8.22
CA HIS A 45 7.55 -5.99 -7.74
C HIS A 45 6.53 -5.01 -7.14
N LEU A 46 6.74 -4.65 -5.88
CA LEU A 46 5.91 -3.67 -5.18
C LEU A 46 6.76 -2.46 -4.81
N HIS A 47 6.34 -1.30 -5.28
CA HIS A 47 6.83 -0.01 -4.80
C HIS A 47 5.71 0.69 -4.04
N ALA A 48 5.81 0.71 -2.72
CA ALA A 48 4.85 1.37 -1.85
C ALA A 48 5.41 2.71 -1.37
N VAL A 49 4.65 3.78 -1.59
CA VAL A 49 4.89 5.08 -0.96
C VAL A 49 3.85 5.25 0.13
N VAL A 50 4.30 5.35 1.39
CA VAL A 50 3.45 5.38 2.58
C VAL A 50 3.62 6.71 3.28
N THR A 51 2.53 7.36 3.69
CA THR A 51 2.63 8.59 4.48
C THR A 51 3.06 8.28 5.92
N GLU A 52 3.85 9.15 6.52
CA GLU A 52 4.22 9.01 7.93
C GLU A 52 2.98 8.98 8.85
N ALA A 53 1.96 9.76 8.51
CA ALA A 53 0.69 9.76 9.24
C ALA A 53 0.03 8.38 9.27
N ALA A 54 0.09 7.61 8.18
CA ALA A 54 -0.45 6.25 8.13
C ALA A 54 0.30 5.29 9.08
N LEU A 55 1.62 5.46 9.24
CA LEU A 55 2.42 4.67 10.19
C LEU A 55 2.10 5.01 11.65
N ARG A 56 1.74 6.27 11.91
CA ARG A 56 1.38 6.76 13.25
C ARG A 56 -0.06 6.41 13.67
N LEU A 57 -0.91 6.03 12.73
CA LEU A 57 -2.30 5.69 13.01
C LEU A 57 -2.41 4.47 13.93
N ARG A 58 -3.03 4.66 15.10
CA ARG A 58 -3.27 3.58 16.07
C ARG A 58 -4.54 2.81 15.68
N ALA A 59 -4.35 1.58 15.20
CA ALA A 59 -5.43 0.66 14.87
C ALA A 59 -5.80 -0.29 16.03
N GLY A 60 -5.26 -0.06 17.23
CA GLY A 60 -5.45 -0.93 18.39
C GLY A 60 -4.34 -0.73 19.42
N GLU A 61 -3.95 -1.82 20.09
CA GLU A 61 -2.89 -1.82 21.09
C GLU A 61 -1.52 -1.49 20.50
N VAL A 62 -0.61 -1.00 21.35
CA VAL A 62 0.77 -0.65 20.97
C VAL A 62 1.52 -1.85 20.37
N LYS A 63 1.27 -3.07 20.88
CA LYS A 63 1.87 -4.31 20.37
C LYS A 63 1.47 -4.58 18.91
N LEU A 64 0.21 -4.33 18.55
CA LEU A 64 -0.29 -4.50 17.18
C LEU A 64 0.45 -3.57 16.21
N GLN A 65 0.63 -2.30 16.59
CA GLN A 65 1.36 -1.33 15.78
C GLN A 65 2.84 -1.69 15.65
N SER A 66 3.49 -2.10 16.74
CA SER A 66 4.89 -2.55 16.72
C SER A 66 5.09 -3.74 15.79
N ASN A 67 4.22 -4.75 15.86
CA ASN A 67 4.28 -5.92 14.98
C ASN A 67 4.11 -5.53 13.50
N GLN A 68 3.16 -4.62 13.22
CA GLN A 68 2.96 -4.12 11.86
C GLN A 68 4.19 -3.37 11.33
N LEU A 69 4.82 -2.50 12.13
CA LEU A 69 6.04 -1.79 11.73
C LEU A 69 7.21 -2.74 11.51
N GLN A 70 7.39 -3.72 12.39
CA GLN A 70 8.41 -4.77 12.22
C GLN A 70 8.18 -5.57 10.93
N HIS A 71 6.92 -5.90 10.62
CA HIS A 71 6.57 -6.56 9.36
C HIS A 71 6.94 -5.70 8.13
N LEU A 72 6.71 -4.38 8.16
CA LEU A 72 7.14 -3.49 7.07
C LEU A 72 8.66 -3.50 6.88
N VAL A 73 9.42 -3.48 7.98
CA VAL A 73 10.89 -3.57 7.95
C VAL A 73 11.34 -4.89 7.33
N ASP A 74 10.71 -6.00 7.69
CA ASP A 74 11.05 -7.31 7.14
C ASP A 74 10.66 -7.46 5.67
N MET A 75 9.53 -6.86 5.25
CA MET A 75 9.14 -6.80 3.84
C MET A 75 10.11 -5.96 3.01
N ALA A 76 10.59 -4.83 3.54
CA ALA A 76 11.57 -3.96 2.87
C ALA A 76 12.96 -4.61 2.67
N LYS A 77 13.25 -5.74 3.34
CA LYS A 77 14.48 -6.52 3.10
C LYS A 77 14.41 -7.35 1.82
N ARG A 78 13.23 -7.50 1.21
CA ARG A 78 13.05 -8.31 0.00
C ARG A 78 13.46 -7.51 -1.24
N PRO A 79 14.16 -8.13 -2.21
CA PRO A 79 14.59 -7.43 -3.42
C PRO A 79 13.43 -6.95 -4.30
N THR A 80 12.24 -7.53 -4.16
CA THR A 80 11.03 -7.18 -4.93
C THR A 80 10.17 -6.13 -4.25
N VAL A 81 10.54 -5.62 -3.07
CA VAL A 81 9.70 -4.72 -2.28
C VAL A 81 10.47 -3.46 -1.91
N THR A 82 10.02 -2.33 -2.42
CA THR A 82 10.49 -0.99 -2.03
C THR A 82 9.40 -0.31 -1.21
N ILE A 83 9.77 0.19 -0.03
CA ILE A 83 8.89 1.00 0.82
C ILE A 83 9.57 2.34 1.08
N GLN A 84 8.94 3.43 0.66
CA GLN A 84 9.41 4.79 0.94
C GLN A 84 8.37 5.53 1.78
N ILE A 85 8.85 6.44 2.62
CA ILE A 85 8.00 7.21 3.53
C ILE A 85 7.93 8.67 3.08
N VAL A 86 6.71 9.19 2.93
CA VAL A 86 6.47 10.62 2.67
C VAL A 86 6.10 11.29 3.98
N ARG A 87 6.86 12.32 4.36
CA ARG A 87 6.50 13.16 5.51
C ARG A 87 5.46 14.19 5.10
N PRO A 88 4.63 14.69 6.04
CA PRO A 88 3.61 15.69 5.74
C PRO A 88 4.16 16.94 5.04
N GLU A 89 5.36 17.38 5.41
CA GLU A 89 6.02 18.56 4.84
C GLU A 89 6.57 18.37 3.41
N ASP A 90 6.75 17.13 2.96
CA ASP A 90 7.41 16.83 1.68
C ASP A 90 6.43 16.73 0.49
N CYS A 91 5.12 16.70 0.73
CA CYS A 91 4.15 16.35 -0.31
C CYS A 91 2.76 16.98 -0.14
N LEU A 92 2.70 18.31 -0.15
CA LEU A 92 1.47 19.05 0.15
C LEU A 92 0.31 18.78 -0.84
N HIS A 93 0.57 18.56 -2.13
CA HIS A 93 -0.51 18.50 -3.14
C HIS A 93 -0.77 17.08 -3.70
N THR A 94 0.28 16.27 -3.87
CA THR A 94 0.17 14.95 -4.52
C THR A 94 -0.35 13.86 -3.57
N ALA A 95 -0.18 14.02 -2.25
CA ALA A 95 -0.67 13.06 -1.25
C ALA A 95 -2.14 13.30 -0.84
N LEU A 96 -2.76 14.39 -1.29
CA LEU A 96 -4.14 14.76 -0.92
C LEU A 96 -5.21 14.08 -1.78
N THR A 97 -4.85 13.55 -2.95
CA THR A 97 -5.80 12.97 -3.92
C THR A 97 -6.29 11.58 -3.52
N GLY A 98 -5.82 11.05 -2.38
CA GLY A 98 -6.23 9.76 -1.83
C GLY A 98 -5.34 8.61 -2.27
N GLN A 99 -5.65 7.42 -1.75
CA GLN A 99 -4.92 6.19 -2.03
C GLN A 99 -5.31 5.62 -3.40
N PHE A 100 -4.32 5.25 -4.20
CA PHE A 100 -4.50 4.46 -5.42
C PHE A 100 -3.36 3.46 -5.59
N ILE A 101 -3.54 2.53 -6.53
CA ILE A 101 -2.56 1.54 -6.94
C ILE A 101 -2.49 1.57 -8.47
N VAL A 102 -1.27 1.63 -9.02
CA VAL A 102 -1.03 1.36 -10.44
C VAL A 102 -0.50 -0.06 -10.55
N LEU A 103 -1.17 -0.88 -11.36
CA LEU A 103 -0.74 -2.22 -11.71
C LEU A 103 -0.22 -2.15 -13.14
N ASP A 104 1.07 -2.42 -13.30
CA ASP A 104 1.75 -2.36 -14.58
C ASP A 104 2.31 -3.73 -14.98
N SER A 105 2.34 -4.01 -16.28
CA SER A 105 2.81 -5.27 -16.83
C SER A 105 3.16 -5.14 -18.30
N ASP A 106 4.23 -5.78 -18.73
CA ASP A 106 4.62 -5.79 -20.15
C ASP A 106 3.61 -6.55 -21.05
N ASN A 107 2.79 -7.43 -20.47
CA ASN A 107 1.91 -8.34 -21.21
C ASN A 107 0.46 -7.85 -21.35
N VAL A 108 0.04 -6.88 -20.53
CA VAL A 108 -1.33 -6.37 -20.48
C VAL A 108 -1.31 -4.87 -20.23
N ARG A 109 -2.37 -4.15 -20.64
CA ARG A 109 -2.45 -2.71 -20.36
C ARG A 109 -2.42 -2.46 -18.85
N SER A 110 -1.66 -1.45 -18.45
CA SER A 110 -1.62 -0.98 -17.07
C SER A 110 -3.00 -0.52 -16.63
N ILE A 111 -3.33 -0.74 -15.37
CA ILE A 111 -4.60 -0.36 -14.77
C ILE A 111 -4.33 0.42 -13.50
N ALA A 112 -5.11 1.47 -13.26
CA ALA A 112 -5.12 2.15 -11.97
C ALA A 112 -6.37 1.72 -11.19
N TYR A 113 -6.21 1.62 -9.88
CA TYR A 113 -7.22 1.14 -8.97
C TYR A 113 -7.28 2.07 -7.76
N ALA A 114 -8.47 2.56 -7.42
CA ALA A 114 -8.70 3.35 -6.23
C ALA A 114 -9.85 2.75 -5.42
N GLU A 115 -9.62 2.54 -4.12
CA GLU A 115 -10.67 2.12 -3.19
C GLU A 115 -11.55 3.34 -2.86
N LEU A 116 -12.86 3.17 -3.00
CA LEU A 116 -13.86 4.15 -2.61
C LEU A 116 -14.56 3.74 -1.31
N HIS A 117 -15.47 4.59 -0.87
CA HIS A 117 -16.24 4.38 0.34
C HIS A 117 -17.20 3.19 0.27
N ASP A 118 -17.77 2.90 -0.89
CA ASP A 118 -18.79 1.87 -1.14
C ASP A 118 -18.43 0.96 -2.32
N GLY A 119 -17.19 1.03 -2.80
CA GLY A 119 -16.76 0.27 -3.96
C GLY A 119 -15.30 0.52 -4.31
N ALA A 120 -14.99 0.41 -5.59
CA ALA A 120 -13.69 0.76 -6.13
C ALA A 120 -13.84 1.22 -7.58
N ILE A 121 -12.94 2.07 -8.04
CA ILE A 121 -12.83 2.46 -9.44
C ILE A 121 -11.63 1.73 -10.04
N TYR A 122 -11.86 1.12 -11.20
CA TYR A 122 -10.83 0.59 -12.07
C TYR A 122 -10.72 1.51 -13.29
N ILE A 123 -9.56 2.12 -13.45
CA ILE A 123 -9.25 2.98 -14.59
C ILE A 123 -8.48 2.12 -15.59
N HIS A 124 -9.07 1.97 -16.78
CA HIS A 124 -8.49 1.27 -17.92
C HIS A 124 -8.19 2.20 -19.11
N ASP A 125 -8.60 3.47 -18.99
CA ASP A 125 -8.44 4.48 -20.01
C ASP A 125 -6.95 4.85 -20.14
N SER A 126 -6.36 4.54 -21.29
CA SER A 126 -4.96 4.80 -21.60
C SER A 126 -4.60 6.29 -21.57
N GLU A 127 -5.56 7.20 -21.70
CA GLU A 127 -5.33 8.64 -21.58
C GLU A 127 -5.27 9.09 -20.12
N GLN A 128 -5.90 8.34 -19.20
CA GLN A 128 -5.95 8.67 -17.77
C GLN A 128 -4.80 8.02 -16.98
N ILE A 129 -4.38 6.81 -17.35
CA ILE A 129 -3.28 6.09 -16.70
C ILE A 129 -2.00 6.94 -16.54
N PRO A 130 -1.54 7.70 -17.55
CA PRO A 130 -0.33 8.52 -17.43
C PRO A 130 -0.37 9.49 -16.25
N SER A 131 -1.54 10.04 -15.91
CA SER A 131 -1.70 10.94 -14.76
C SER A 131 -1.46 10.22 -13.43
N TYR A 132 -1.98 9.00 -13.27
CA TYR A 132 -1.75 8.17 -12.08
C TYR A 132 -0.29 7.74 -11.96
N THR A 133 0.33 7.33 -13.06
CA THR A 133 1.76 6.95 -13.09
C THR A 133 2.64 8.14 -12.74
N MET A 134 2.42 9.31 -13.35
CA MET A 134 3.16 10.54 -13.06
C MET A 134 3.01 10.97 -11.58
N THR A 135 1.81 10.82 -11.02
CA THR A 135 1.52 11.09 -9.61
C THR A 135 2.32 10.14 -8.71
N ALA A 136 2.33 8.83 -9.03
CA ALA A 136 3.10 7.83 -8.29
C ALA A 136 4.61 8.12 -8.34
N GLU A 137 5.17 8.39 -9.52
CA GLU A 137 6.58 8.75 -9.70
C GLU A 137 6.94 10.04 -8.95
N SER A 138 6.06 11.05 -8.97
CA SER A 138 6.28 12.27 -8.22
C SER A 138 6.33 12.01 -6.71
N LEU A 139 5.45 11.15 -6.19
CA LEU A 139 5.47 10.72 -4.79
C LEU A 139 6.77 9.98 -4.46
N GLN A 140 7.24 9.09 -5.33
CA GLN A 140 8.49 8.36 -5.13
C GLN A 140 9.72 9.28 -5.07
N ARG A 141 9.74 10.37 -5.85
CA ARG A 141 10.84 11.35 -5.85
C ARG A 141 10.92 12.17 -4.57
N VAL A 142 9.78 12.55 -3.98
CA VAL A 142 9.74 13.37 -2.75
C VAL A 142 9.77 12.53 -1.48
N ALA A 143 9.43 11.25 -1.57
CA ALA A 143 9.51 10.34 -0.45
C ALA A 143 10.97 10.19 0.02
N LEU A 144 11.14 10.07 1.34
CA LEU A 144 12.42 9.72 1.92
C LEU A 144 12.89 8.41 1.29
N THR A 145 13.95 8.52 0.49
CA THR A 145 14.63 7.35 -0.05
C THR A 145 15.39 6.70 1.09
N HIS A 146 15.54 5.38 1.04
CA HIS A 146 16.43 4.68 1.95
C HIS A 146 17.83 5.28 1.79
N SER A 147 18.21 6.22 2.66
CA SER A 147 19.61 6.61 2.78
C SER A 147 20.29 5.36 3.30
N SER A 148 20.95 4.65 2.39
CA SER A 148 21.93 3.64 2.73
C SER A 148 22.81 4.28 3.79
N ARG A 149 22.65 3.85 5.05
CA ARG A 149 23.57 4.22 6.12
C ARG A 149 24.95 3.87 5.60
N SER A 150 25.73 4.89 5.23
CA SER A 150 27.18 4.77 5.22
C SER A 150 27.53 4.20 6.58
N ARG A 151 28.11 3.01 6.57
CA ARG A 151 28.89 2.53 7.72
C ARG A 151 30.08 3.47 7.93
#